data_AF-A0A7Y7C7X0-F1
#
_entry.id   AF-A0A7Y7C7X0-F1
#
_cell.length_a   1.000
_cell.length_b   1.000
_cell.length_c   1.000
_cell.angle_alpha   90.00
_cell.angle_beta   90.00
_cell.angle_gamma   90.00
#
_symmetry.space_group_name_H-M   'P 1'
#
loop_
_entity.id
_entity.type
_entity.pdbx_description
1 polymer ?
#
loop_
_entity_poly.entity_id
_entity_poly.type
_entity_poly.pdbx_seq_one_letter_code
_entity_poly.pdbx_strand_id
1 'polypeptide(L)'
;MRTRDWDEGEDAPATGGTREKERALKEVRAIYRQADTAYLPFSCPASGECCQLARTGRQPWLWLPEWELLTKGRPLPPAREDGGCPYLDAAGKRCTVYADRPFGCRTFFCERIRGPARQPAETVGALLERLERVSQSRDATLKAPRPLLEWHAESLTSAASRQTP
;
A
#
# COMPACT_ATOMS: atom_id res chain seq x y z
N MET A 1 17.38 34.18 48.71
CA MET A 1 16.68 32.95 49.17
C MET A 1 15.47 32.73 48.28
N ARG A 2 15.33 31.51 47.75
CA ARG A 2 14.30 30.94 46.86
C ARG A 2 14.42 31.25 45.37
N THR A 3 15.22 30.39 44.74
CA THR A 3 15.12 29.91 43.37
C THR A 3 13.71 29.50 42.97
N ARG A 4 13.39 29.66 41.68
CA ARG A 4 12.48 28.76 40.96
C ARG A 4 12.86 28.78 39.47
N ASP A 5 13.72 27.82 39.14
CA ASP A 5 13.77 27.13 37.86
C ASP A 5 12.37 26.89 37.30
N TRP A 6 12.20 27.15 36.02
CA TRP A 6 11.15 26.55 35.21
C TRP A 6 11.84 25.78 34.10
N ASP A 7 11.97 24.49 34.37
CA ASP A 7 12.48 23.45 33.51
C ASP A 7 11.94 23.55 32.07
N GLU A 8 12.86 23.32 31.15
CA GLU A 8 12.63 22.97 29.76
C GLU A 8 11.77 21.70 29.69
N GLY A 9 10.59 21.84 29.08
CA GLY A 9 9.72 20.73 28.70
C GLY A 9 9.68 20.59 27.18
N GLU A 10 10.78 20.08 26.60
CA GLU A 10 10.80 19.54 25.24
C GLU A 10 9.92 18.30 25.17
N ASP A 11 8.66 18.42 24.75
CA ASP A 11 7.84 17.27 24.38
C ASP A 11 6.68 17.67 23.46
N ALA A 12 6.95 17.80 22.15
CA ALA A 12 5.89 17.75 21.13
C ALA A 12 6.34 17.26 19.73
N PRO A 13 6.73 15.98 19.53
CA PRO A 13 6.93 15.44 18.18
C PRO A 13 5.69 14.74 17.57
N ALA A 14 4.61 14.53 18.32
CA ALA A 14 3.50 13.67 17.86
C ALA A 14 2.59 14.30 16.78
N THR A 15 2.34 15.61 16.81
CA THR A 15 1.34 16.24 15.93
C THR A 15 1.80 16.41 14.49
N GLY A 16 3.12 16.57 14.26
CA GLY A 16 3.69 16.73 12.92
C GLY A 16 3.62 15.44 12.12
N GLY A 17 4.08 14.34 12.71
CA GLY A 17 4.13 13.03 12.06
C GLY A 17 2.75 12.51 11.63
N THR A 18 1.72 12.69 12.48
CA THR A 18 0.34 12.28 12.14
C THR A 18 -0.23 13.10 10.98
N ARG A 19 -0.05 14.42 10.96
CA ARG A 19 -0.56 15.28 9.86
C ARG A 19 0.13 14.99 8.54
N GLU A 20 1.44 14.77 8.56
CA GLU A 20 2.21 14.36 7.37
C GLU A 20 1.73 13.02 6.83
N LYS A 21 1.39 12.08 7.73
CA LYS A 21 0.89 10.74 7.37
C LYS A 21 -0.45 10.88 6.68
N GLU A 22 -1.37 11.62 7.27
CA GLU A 22 -2.68 11.87 6.68
C GLU A 22 -2.58 12.57 5.32
N ARG A 23 -1.65 13.53 5.18
CA ARG A 23 -1.37 14.20 3.90
C ARG A 23 -0.86 13.21 2.86
N ALA A 24 0.10 12.36 3.20
CA ALA A 24 0.63 11.34 2.30
C ALA A 24 -0.47 10.34 1.88
N LEU A 25 -1.29 9.86 2.82
CA LEU A 25 -2.41 8.95 2.52
C LEU A 25 -3.46 9.61 1.62
N LYS A 26 -3.76 10.90 1.82
CA LYS A 26 -4.66 11.67 0.95
C LYS A 26 -4.11 11.76 -0.47
N GLU A 27 -2.81 11.95 -0.61
CA GLU A 27 -2.12 12.04 -1.89
C GLU A 27 -2.08 10.69 -2.61
N VAL A 28 -1.79 9.59 -1.91
CA VAL A 28 -1.90 8.23 -2.46
C VAL A 28 -3.32 7.96 -2.97
N ARG A 29 -4.35 8.33 -2.20
CA ARG A 29 -5.74 8.20 -2.67
C ARG A 29 -6.00 9.01 -3.94
N ALA A 30 -5.36 10.17 -4.12
CA ALA A 30 -5.47 10.96 -5.34
C ALA A 30 -4.79 10.29 -6.53
N ILE A 31 -3.59 9.73 -6.33
CA ILE A 31 -2.88 8.90 -7.33
C ILE A 31 -3.75 7.71 -7.75
N TYR A 32 -4.37 7.02 -6.78
CA TYR A 32 -5.25 5.88 -7.07
C TYR A 32 -6.44 6.26 -7.93
N ARG A 33 -7.11 7.39 -7.63
CA ARG A 33 -8.20 7.89 -8.48
C ARG A 33 -7.74 8.18 -9.90
N GLN A 34 -6.55 8.76 -10.07
CA GLN A 34 -5.99 9.03 -11.40
C GLN A 34 -5.65 7.74 -12.15
N ALA A 35 -5.12 6.73 -11.46
CA ALA A 35 -4.91 5.40 -12.03
C ALA A 35 -6.24 4.77 -12.46
N ASP A 36 -7.25 4.77 -11.59
CA ASP A 36 -8.58 4.25 -11.92
C ASP A 36 -9.18 4.98 -13.14
N THR A 37 -9.03 6.32 -13.23
CA THR A 37 -9.44 7.11 -14.41
C THR A 37 -8.72 6.68 -15.69
N ALA A 38 -7.39 6.53 -15.65
CA ALA A 38 -6.59 6.12 -16.80
C ALA A 38 -6.99 4.73 -17.33
N TYR A 39 -7.53 3.89 -16.45
CA TYR A 39 -7.95 2.53 -16.74
C TYR A 39 -9.45 2.37 -17.00
N LEU A 40 -10.25 3.45 -17.02
CA LEU A 40 -11.68 3.41 -17.37
C LEU A 40 -11.98 2.71 -18.71
N PRO A 41 -11.15 2.83 -19.77
CA PRO A 41 -11.39 2.11 -21.03
C PRO A 41 -11.19 0.59 -20.95
N PHE A 42 -10.65 0.08 -19.84
CA PHE A 42 -10.40 -1.33 -19.63
C PHE A 42 -11.47 -1.95 -18.73
N SER A 43 -11.79 -3.22 -18.97
CA SER A 43 -12.68 -4.01 -18.12
C SER A 43 -11.93 -5.20 -17.52
N CYS A 44 -12.02 -5.34 -16.20
CA CYS A 44 -11.50 -6.48 -15.45
C CYS A 44 -12.66 -7.36 -14.97
N PRO A 45 -12.65 -8.69 -15.22
CA PRO A 45 -13.70 -9.58 -14.72
C PRO A 45 -13.61 -9.85 -13.21
N ALA A 46 -12.63 -9.26 -12.52
CA ALA A 46 -12.35 -9.47 -11.11
C ALA A 46 -12.24 -10.97 -10.74
N SER A 47 -11.54 -11.76 -11.57
CA SER A 47 -11.42 -13.22 -11.39
C SER A 47 -10.58 -13.64 -10.17
N GLY A 48 -9.73 -12.74 -9.66
CA GLY A 48 -8.78 -13.04 -8.59
C GLY A 48 -7.49 -13.75 -9.05
N GLU A 49 -7.37 -14.10 -10.33
CA GLU A 49 -6.21 -14.83 -10.88
C GLU A 49 -4.92 -14.01 -10.78
N CYS A 50 -4.97 -12.70 -11.02
CA CYS A 50 -3.81 -11.81 -10.84
C CYS A 50 -3.34 -11.73 -9.37
N CYS A 51 -4.17 -12.15 -8.41
CA CYS A 51 -3.83 -12.18 -7.00
C CYS A 51 -3.30 -13.53 -6.53
N GLN A 52 -3.20 -14.53 -7.42
CA GLN A 52 -2.59 -15.83 -7.14
C GLN A 52 -1.06 -15.70 -7.26
N LEU A 53 -0.44 -15.03 -6.28
CA LEU A 53 0.93 -14.51 -6.37
C LEU A 53 1.98 -15.61 -6.60
N ALA A 54 1.93 -16.70 -5.84
CA ALA A 54 2.83 -17.83 -6.04
C ALA A 54 2.72 -18.46 -7.44
N ARG A 55 1.50 -18.45 -8.04
CA ARG A 55 1.28 -18.99 -9.39
C ARG A 55 1.73 -18.04 -10.49
N THR A 56 1.46 -16.75 -10.32
CA THR A 56 1.74 -15.73 -11.33
C THR A 56 3.18 -15.24 -11.29
N GLY A 57 3.86 -15.35 -10.15
CA GLY A 57 5.15 -14.72 -9.89
C GLY A 57 5.09 -13.19 -9.87
N ARG A 58 3.88 -12.61 -9.78
CA ARG A 58 3.64 -11.17 -9.97
C ARG A 58 2.94 -10.58 -8.77
N GLN A 59 3.73 -10.10 -7.82
CA GLN A 59 3.23 -9.34 -6.68
C GLN A 59 3.37 -7.83 -6.90
N PRO A 60 2.43 -7.02 -6.38
CA PRO A 60 2.57 -5.58 -6.42
C PRO A 60 3.70 -5.14 -5.49
N TRP A 61 4.42 -4.12 -5.92
CA TRP A 61 5.47 -3.46 -5.15
C TRP A 61 4.88 -2.18 -4.55
N LEU A 62 5.01 -2.05 -3.24
CA LEU A 62 4.35 -1.01 -2.47
C LEU A 62 5.39 -0.08 -1.86
N TRP A 63 5.09 1.22 -1.93
CA TRP A 63 5.73 2.20 -1.08
C TRP A 63 5.09 2.23 0.32
N LEU A 64 5.81 2.78 1.31
CA LEU A 64 5.35 2.83 2.71
C LEU A 64 3.92 3.42 2.85
N PRO A 65 3.58 4.58 2.23
CA PRO A 65 2.24 5.14 2.37
C PRO A 65 1.13 4.26 1.78
N GLU A 66 1.45 3.41 0.79
CA GLU A 66 0.49 2.43 0.28
C GLU A 66 0.24 1.30 1.25
N TRP A 67 1.31 0.79 1.88
CA TRP A 67 1.20 -0.23 2.92
C TRP A 67 0.37 0.29 4.12
N GLU A 68 0.65 1.51 4.56
CA GLU A 68 -0.12 2.15 5.63
C GLU A 68 -1.59 2.32 5.26
N LEU A 69 -1.89 2.63 3.99
CA LEU A 69 -3.25 2.76 3.51
C LEU A 69 -3.98 1.41 3.47
N LEU A 70 -3.31 0.39 2.94
CA LEU A 70 -3.82 -0.98 2.81
C LEU A 70 -4.21 -1.57 4.17
N THR A 71 -3.41 -1.29 5.20
CA THR A 71 -3.56 -1.83 6.57
C THR A 71 -4.33 -0.92 7.51
N LYS A 72 -4.71 0.29 7.07
CA LYS A 72 -5.39 1.26 7.93
C LYS A 72 -6.70 0.70 8.49
N GLY A 73 -6.79 0.68 9.81
CA GLY A 73 -8.01 0.39 10.56
C GLY A 73 -8.50 -1.05 10.47
N ARG A 74 -7.62 -2.01 10.14
CA ARG A 74 -8.00 -3.43 9.99
C ARG A 74 -6.91 -4.38 10.50
N PRO A 75 -7.28 -5.57 11.02
CA PRO A 75 -6.31 -6.60 11.35
C PRO A 75 -5.64 -7.14 10.08
N LEU A 76 -4.38 -7.53 10.20
CA LEU A 76 -3.67 -8.21 9.12
C LEU A 76 -4.23 -9.63 8.97
N PRO A 77 -4.64 -10.04 7.76
CA PRO A 77 -5.02 -11.43 7.52
C PRO A 77 -3.80 -12.34 7.66
N PRO A 78 -3.97 -13.63 8.04
CA PRO A 78 -2.86 -14.58 8.01
C PRO A 78 -2.33 -14.77 6.58
N ALA A 79 -1.09 -15.23 6.47
CA ALA A 79 -0.56 -15.67 5.19
C ALA A 79 -1.39 -16.85 4.66
N ARG A 80 -1.60 -16.92 3.35
CA ARG A 80 -2.32 -18.04 2.73
C ARG A 80 -1.38 -19.21 2.49
N GLU A 81 -1.85 -20.42 2.77
CA GLU A 81 -1.11 -21.66 2.52
C GLU A 81 -0.79 -21.87 1.04
N ASP A 82 -1.63 -21.36 0.14
CA ASP A 82 -1.45 -21.43 -1.31
C ASP A 82 -0.47 -20.37 -1.88
N GLY A 83 0.10 -19.51 -1.03
CA GLY A 83 0.98 -18.42 -1.43
C GLY A 83 0.30 -17.32 -2.26
N GLY A 84 -1.03 -17.27 -2.26
CA GLY A 84 -1.81 -16.19 -2.84
C GLY A 84 -1.76 -14.90 -2.02
N CYS A 85 -2.34 -13.83 -2.55
CA CYS A 85 -2.47 -12.56 -1.83
C CYS A 85 -3.28 -12.77 -0.52
N PRO A 86 -2.75 -12.36 0.65
CA PRO A 86 -3.45 -12.50 1.94
C PRO A 86 -4.82 -11.83 2.01
N TYR A 87 -5.06 -10.85 1.13
CA TYR A 87 -6.30 -10.08 1.06
C TYR A 87 -7.34 -10.67 0.10
N LEU A 88 -7.14 -11.90 -0.39
CA LEU A 88 -8.20 -12.64 -1.07
C LEU A 88 -9.20 -13.20 -0.05
N ASP A 89 -10.47 -13.27 -0.44
CA ASP A 89 -11.50 -13.96 0.33
C ASP A 89 -11.18 -15.47 0.48
N ALA A 90 -11.91 -16.16 1.35
CA ALA A 90 -11.71 -17.58 1.60
C ALA A 90 -11.79 -18.42 0.31
N ALA A 91 -12.62 -17.99 -0.65
CA ALA A 91 -12.76 -18.62 -1.95
C ALA A 91 -11.58 -18.33 -2.92
N GLY A 92 -10.69 -17.38 -2.59
CA GLY A 92 -9.55 -17.01 -3.42
C GLY A 92 -9.91 -16.18 -4.66
N LYS A 93 -11.10 -15.58 -4.71
CA LYS A 93 -11.68 -14.96 -5.92
C LYS A 93 -11.86 -13.46 -5.82
N ARG A 94 -12.09 -12.91 -4.62
CA ARG A 94 -12.36 -11.48 -4.45
C ARG A 94 -11.41 -10.84 -3.46
N CYS A 95 -10.99 -9.62 -3.74
CA CYS A 95 -10.18 -8.84 -2.82
C CYS A 95 -11.07 -8.26 -1.70
N THR A 96 -10.73 -8.56 -0.43
CA THR A 96 -11.45 -8.07 0.76
C THR A 96 -11.18 -6.59 1.06
N VAL A 97 -10.16 -6.01 0.42
CA VAL A 97 -9.76 -4.59 0.54
C VAL A 97 -9.79 -3.87 -0.80
N TYR A 98 -10.69 -4.27 -1.70
CA TYR A 98 -10.69 -3.83 -3.11
C TYR A 98 -10.60 -2.31 -3.30
N ALA A 99 -11.25 -1.51 -2.45
CA ALA A 99 -11.20 -0.04 -2.52
C ALA A 99 -9.81 0.54 -2.18
N ASP A 100 -9.12 -0.07 -1.21
CA ASP A 100 -7.79 0.32 -0.73
C ASP A 100 -6.69 -0.59 -1.33
N ARG A 101 -6.96 -1.28 -2.45
CA ARG A 101 -5.95 -2.09 -3.17
C ARG A 101 -4.69 -1.22 -3.45
N PRO A 102 -3.49 -1.78 -3.64
CA PRO A 102 -2.31 -0.97 -3.98
C PRO A 102 -2.28 -0.46 -5.43
N PHE A 103 -1.37 0.47 -5.76
CA PHE A 103 -1.20 1.00 -7.12
C PHE A 103 -0.97 -0.12 -8.14
N GLY A 104 -0.07 -1.06 -7.82
CA GLY A 104 0.22 -2.20 -8.69
C GLY A 104 -1.03 -3.05 -9.00
N CYS A 105 -1.98 -3.17 -8.07
CA CYS A 105 -3.24 -3.88 -8.32
C CYS A 105 -4.26 -3.11 -9.17
N ARG A 106 -4.03 -1.81 -9.41
CA ARG A 106 -4.86 -0.97 -10.31
C ARG A 106 -4.33 -0.94 -11.73
N THR A 107 -3.03 -1.13 -11.91
CA THR A 107 -2.37 -0.94 -13.20
C THR A 107 -1.86 -2.26 -13.80
N PHE A 108 -1.80 -3.32 -13.00
CA PHE A 108 -1.48 -4.67 -13.46
C PHE A 108 -2.72 -5.55 -13.57
N PHE A 109 -2.83 -6.30 -14.66
CA PHE A 109 -3.97 -7.17 -14.95
C PHE A 109 -3.52 -8.53 -15.48
N CYS A 110 -4.35 -9.56 -15.28
CA CYS A 110 -4.16 -10.86 -15.93
C CYS A 110 -4.56 -10.79 -17.41
N GLU A 111 -4.31 -11.89 -18.13
CA GLU A 111 -4.65 -12.05 -19.56
C GLU A 111 -6.13 -11.84 -19.91
N ARG A 112 -7.03 -11.91 -18.92
CA ARG A 112 -8.48 -11.73 -19.12
C ARG A 112 -8.93 -10.27 -19.18
N ILE A 113 -8.02 -9.30 -19.02
CA ILE A 113 -8.35 -7.89 -19.22
C ILE A 113 -8.86 -7.67 -20.65
N ARG A 114 -9.89 -6.83 -20.78
CA ARG A 114 -10.33 -6.34 -22.10
C ARG A 114 -10.16 -4.83 -22.14
N GLY A 115 -9.90 -4.27 -23.31
CA GLY A 115 -9.73 -2.84 -23.49
C GLY A 115 -8.82 -2.52 -24.68
N PRO A 116 -8.30 -1.29 -24.76
CA PRO A 116 -7.36 -0.86 -25.79
C PRO A 116 -6.12 -1.75 -25.87
N ALA A 117 -5.53 -1.85 -27.07
CA ALA A 117 -4.32 -2.64 -27.30
C ALA A 117 -3.09 -2.10 -26.55
N ARG A 118 -3.06 -0.80 -26.23
CA ARG A 118 -1.95 -0.15 -25.53
C ARG A 118 -2.39 0.32 -24.15
N GLN A 119 -1.54 0.00 -23.17
CA GLN A 119 -1.64 0.49 -21.81
C GLN A 119 -1.27 1.99 -21.75
N PRO A 120 -1.84 2.79 -20.82
CA PRO A 120 -1.52 4.21 -20.66
C PRO A 120 -0.16 4.40 -19.95
N ALA A 121 0.92 3.92 -20.57
CA ALA A 121 2.24 3.79 -19.95
C ALA A 121 2.82 5.12 -19.45
N GLU A 122 2.66 6.21 -20.21
CA GLU A 122 3.13 7.55 -19.81
C GLU A 122 2.43 8.03 -18.53
N THR A 123 1.10 7.88 -18.46
CA THR A 123 0.34 8.23 -17.26
C THR A 123 0.76 7.36 -16.08
N VAL A 124 0.93 6.05 -16.29
CA VAL A 124 1.39 5.14 -15.22
C VAL A 124 2.78 5.51 -14.72
N GLY A 125 3.72 5.84 -15.60
CA GLY A 125 5.07 6.29 -15.25
C GLY A 125 5.05 7.55 -14.39
N ALA A 126 4.32 8.58 -14.83
CA ALA A 126 4.18 9.83 -14.07
C ALA A 126 3.55 9.63 -12.68
N LEU A 127 2.59 8.69 -12.56
CA LEU A 127 1.98 8.34 -11.28
C LEU A 127 2.95 7.58 -10.36
N LEU A 128 3.82 6.71 -10.89
CA LEU A 128 4.86 6.02 -10.13
C LEU A 128 5.89 7.01 -9.56
N GLU A 129 6.37 7.95 -10.38
CA GLU A 129 7.29 9.02 -9.93
C GLU A 129 6.66 9.90 -8.84
N ARG A 130 5.36 10.20 -8.97
CA ARG A 130 4.63 10.94 -7.94
C ARG A 130 4.52 10.13 -6.64
N LEU A 131 4.25 8.83 -6.74
CA LEU A 131 4.13 7.94 -5.60
C LEU A 131 5.47 7.78 -4.84
N GLU A 132 6.57 7.65 -5.58
CA GLU A 132 7.93 7.67 -5.03
C GLU A 132 8.19 8.97 -4.25
N ARG A 133 7.91 10.14 -4.84
CA ARG A 133 8.08 11.44 -4.15
C ARG A 133 7.26 11.52 -2.86
N VAL A 134 6.03 10.99 -2.86
CA VAL A 134 5.20 10.93 -1.65
C VAL A 134 5.84 10.04 -0.59
N SER A 135 6.37 8.88 -0.97
CA SER A 135 7.06 7.99 -0.05
C SER A 135 8.35 8.60 0.50
N GLN A 136 9.17 9.23 -0.33
CA GLN A 136 10.42 9.86 0.10
C GLN A 136 10.19 11.09 0.98
N SER A 137 9.07 11.80 0.79
CA SER A 137 8.66 12.88 1.71
C SER A 137 8.27 12.35 3.10
N ARG A 138 7.88 11.08 3.18
CA ARG A 138 7.51 10.40 4.42
C ARG A 138 8.72 9.82 5.15
N ASP A 139 9.65 9.26 4.38
CA ASP A 139 10.90 8.69 4.83
C ASP A 139 11.91 8.73 3.68
N ALA A 140 12.89 9.62 3.79
CA ALA A 140 13.91 9.83 2.75
C ALA A 140 14.89 8.65 2.61
N THR A 141 14.90 7.71 3.57
CA THR A 141 15.72 6.50 3.53
C THR A 141 15.13 5.44 2.59
N LEU A 142 13.83 5.50 2.31
CA LEU A 142 13.17 4.59 1.38
C LEU A 142 13.59 4.89 -0.07
N LYS A 143 14.49 4.07 -0.60
CA LYS A 143 15.00 4.20 -1.98
C LYS A 143 14.25 3.37 -3.01
N ALA A 144 13.46 2.40 -2.58
CA ALA A 144 12.71 1.52 -3.46
C ALA A 144 11.39 1.07 -2.80
N PRO A 145 10.35 0.78 -3.60
CA PRO A 145 9.20 0.06 -3.09
C PRO A 145 9.61 -1.37 -2.72
N ARG A 146 8.79 -2.05 -1.93
CA ARG A 146 9.04 -3.45 -1.54
C ARG A 146 7.87 -4.34 -1.91
N PRO A 147 8.10 -5.63 -2.16
CA PRO A 147 7.02 -6.55 -2.49
C PRO A 147 5.97 -6.66 -1.37
N LEU A 148 4.69 -6.79 -1.75
CA LEU A 148 3.57 -6.88 -0.81
C LEU A 148 3.76 -7.97 0.26
N LEU A 149 4.27 -9.14 -0.13
CA LEU A 149 4.43 -10.26 0.80
C LEU A 149 5.54 -10.00 1.82
N GLU A 150 6.55 -9.20 1.48
CA GLU A 150 7.59 -8.78 2.43
C GLU A 150 7.02 -7.82 3.48
N TRP A 151 6.30 -6.78 3.05
CA TRP A 151 5.58 -5.88 3.95
C TRP A 151 4.67 -6.64 4.93
N HIS A 152 3.96 -7.64 4.41
CA HIS A 152 3.02 -8.44 5.17
C HIS A 152 3.72 -9.34 6.18
N ALA A 153 4.75 -10.09 5.77
CA ALA A 153 5.53 -10.95 6.63
C ALA A 153 6.20 -10.19 7.78
N GLU A 154 6.85 -9.06 7.48
CA GLU A 154 7.48 -8.21 8.49
C GLU A 154 6.48 -7.69 9.52
N SER A 155 5.28 -7.31 9.06
CA SER A 155 4.25 -6.76 9.94
C SER A 155 3.61 -7.83 10.82
N LEU A 156 3.47 -9.06 10.33
CA LEU A 156 3.04 -10.20 11.14
C LEU A 156 4.08 -10.53 12.22
N THR A 157 5.36 -10.61 11.86
CA THR A 157 6.45 -10.85 12.82
C THR A 157 6.49 -9.76 13.89
N SER A 158 6.42 -8.49 13.48
CA SER A 158 6.39 -7.34 14.40
C SER A 158 5.17 -7.36 15.32
N ALA A 159 4.01 -7.80 14.82
CA ALA A 159 2.80 -7.95 15.63
C ALA A 159 2.96 -9.09 16.64
N ALA A 160 3.55 -10.22 16.25
CA ALA A 160 3.81 -11.35 17.15
C ALA A 160 4.81 -10.98 18.27
N SER A 161 5.92 -10.30 17.95
CA SER A 161 6.91 -9.88 18.94
C SER A 161 6.35 -8.91 19.99
N ARG A 162 5.36 -8.06 19.63
CA ARG A 162 4.69 -7.15 20.58
C ARG A 162 3.69 -7.84 21.51
N GLN A 163 3.33 -9.08 21.22
CA GLN A 163 2.37 -9.87 22.00
C GLN A 163 3.06 -10.82 22.99
N THR A 164 4.39 -10.92 22.96
CA THR A 164 5.18 -11.70 23.91
C THR A 164 5.55 -10.81 25.11
N PRO A 165 5.17 -11.18 26.35
CA PRO A 165 5.41 -10.39 27.56
C PRO A 165 6.88 -10.31 27.97
#